data_AF-A0A7Y8IBL1-F1
#
_entry.id   AF-A0A7Y8IBL1-F1
#
_cell.length_a   1.000
_cell.length_b   1.000
_cell.length_c   1.000
_cell.angle_alpha   90.00
_cell.angle_beta   90.00
_cell.angle_gamma   90.00
#
_symmetry.space_group_name_H-M   'P 1'
#
loop_
_entity.id
_entity.type
_entity.pdbx_description
1 polymer ?
#
loop_
_entity_poly.entity_id
_entity_poly.type
_entity_poly.pdbx_seq_one_letter_code
_entity_poly.pdbx_strand_id
1 'polypeptide(L)' 'MFEGVPIDLHVGSIAVRRFIESRQPYLTLHGHIHESARLTGSWRDKLGRTEMFNASHDGKELALVEFDLDILESAERRLI' A
#
# COMPACT_ATOMS: atom_id res chain seq x y z
N MET A 1 15.69 -32.06 1.93
CA MET A 1 16.09 -30.64 2.05
C MET A 1 14.85 -29.85 1.70
N PHE A 2 14.18 -29.23 2.67
CA PHE A 2 12.98 -28.45 2.39
C PHE A 2 13.44 -27.14 1.77
N GLU A 3 13.35 -27.05 0.44
CA GLU A 3 13.52 -25.79 -0.27
C GLU A 3 12.45 -24.84 0.24
N GLY A 4 12.88 -23.70 0.78
CA GLY A 4 12.00 -22.74 1.44
C GLY A 4 10.90 -22.29 0.49
N VAL A 5 9.65 -22.40 0.95
CA VAL A 5 8.50 -21.84 0.24
C VAL A 5 8.77 -20.34 0.04
N PRO A 6 8.67 -19.80 -1.19
CA PRO A 6 8.80 -18.37 -1.41
C PRO A 6 7.76 -17.65 -0.55
N ILE A 7 8.21 -16.76 0.33
CA ILE A 7 7.29 -15.86 1.04
C ILE A 7 6.65 -14.97 -0.02
N ASP A 8 5.33 -15.04 -0.13
CA ASP A 8 4.57 -14.04 -0.85
C ASP A 8 4.66 -12.73 -0.07
N LEU A 9 5.36 -11.74 -0.64
CA LEU A 9 5.54 -10.43 -0.04
C LEU A 9 4.21 -9.65 0.02
N HIS A 10 3.20 -10.07 -0.75
CA HIS A 10 1.88 -9.46 -0.76
C HIS A 10 0.96 -10.11 0.27
N VAL A 11 0.99 -9.55 1.48
CA VAL A 11 0.19 -9.99 2.65
C VAL A 11 -1.26 -9.44 2.65
N GLY A 12 -1.72 -8.86 1.54
CA GLY A 12 -3.03 -8.19 1.43
C GLY A 12 -4.20 -9.07 0.98
N SER A 13 -5.42 -8.52 0.99
CA SER A 13 -6.62 -9.25 0.57
C SER A 13 -6.71 -9.41 -0.95
N ILE A 14 -6.72 -10.67 -1.42
CA ILE A 14 -6.94 -11.01 -2.83
C ILE A 14 -8.28 -10.46 -3.34
N ALA A 15 -9.32 -10.46 -2.50
CA ALA A 15 -10.63 -9.94 -2.87
C ALA A 15 -10.59 -8.42 -3.12
N VAL A 16 -9.83 -7.67 -2.30
CA VAL A 16 -9.61 -6.23 -2.51
C VAL A 16 -8.83 -5.98 -3.79
N ARG A 17 -7.78 -6.76 -4.06
CA ARG A 17 -7.04 -6.67 -5.33
C ARG A 17 -7.97 -6.86 -6.53
N ARG A 18 -8.77 -7.93 -6.55
CA ARG A 18 -9.74 -8.19 -7.63
C ARG A 18 -10.78 -7.08 -7.77
N PHE A 19 -11.22 -6.49 -6.66
CA PHE A 19 -12.09 -5.33 -6.68
C PHE A 19 -11.42 -4.12 -7.37
N ILE A 20 -10.16 -3.83 -7.04
CA ILE A 20 -9.39 -2.74 -7.66
C ILE A 20 -9.17 -3.03 -9.16
N GLU A 21 -8.79 -4.24 -9.52
CA GLU A 21 -8.60 -4.64 -10.93
C GLU A 21 -9.90 -4.51 -11.73
N SER A 22 -11.04 -4.89 -11.16
CA SER A 22 -12.33 -4.86 -11.86
C SER A 22 -13.01 -3.49 -11.90
N ARG A 23 -12.88 -2.68 -10.83
CA ARG A 23 -13.54 -1.36 -10.73
C ARG A 23 -12.63 -0.22 -11.11
N GLN A 24 -11.32 -0.41 -10.98
CA GLN A 24 -10.30 0.61 -11.22
C GLN A 24 -10.66 1.94 -10.55
N PRO A 25 -10.88 1.99 -9.22
CA PRO A 25 -11.18 3.26 -8.54
C PRO A 25 -10.07 4.30 -8.78
N TYR A 26 -10.37 5.58 -8.56
CA TYR A 26 -9.36 6.63 -8.75
C TYR A 26 -8.20 6.51 -7.76
N LEU A 27 -8.54 6.27 -6.48
CA LEU A 27 -7.62 6.16 -5.37
C LEU A 27 -8.13 5.09 -4.39
N THR A 28 -7.21 4.37 -3.74
CA THR A 28 -7.52 3.52 -2.59
C THR A 28 -6.59 3.82 -1.41
N LEU A 29 -7.16 3.79 -0.21
CA LEU A 29 -6.44 4.02 1.04
C LEU A 29 -6.45 2.72 1.85
N HIS A 30 -5.28 2.31 2.30
CA HIS A 30 -5.04 1.03 2.96
C HIS A 30 -4.41 1.23 4.35
N GLY A 31 -4.54 0.19 5.16
CA GLY A 31 -4.12 0.16 6.56
C GLY A 31 -3.82 -1.26 7.04
N HIS A 32 -3.90 -1.45 8.35
CA HIS A 32 -3.91 -2.74 9.08
C HIS A 32 -2.60 -3.53 9.13
N ILE A 33 -1.85 -3.65 8.03
CA ILE A 33 -0.61 -4.45 8.01
C ILE A 33 0.60 -3.53 8.08
N HIS A 34 1.09 -3.34 9.31
CA HIS A 34 2.14 -2.37 9.64
C HIS A 34 3.48 -2.72 8.99
N GLU A 35 3.75 -4.02 8.85
CA GLU A 35 4.96 -4.56 8.26
C GLU A 35 5.00 -4.37 6.74
N SER A 36 3.88 -4.08 6.08
CA SER A 36 3.80 -4.01 4.61
C SER A 36 4.78 -2.97 4.04
N ALA A 37 4.83 -1.76 4.60
CA ALA A 37 5.76 -0.73 4.16
C ALA A 37 7.23 -1.08 4.47
N ARG A 38 7.48 -1.76 5.58
CA ARG A 38 8.83 -2.21 5.97
C ARG A 38 9.34 -3.36 5.09
N LEU A 39 8.47 -4.31 4.75
CA LEU A 39 8.79 -5.51 3.96
C LEU A 39 8.96 -5.18 2.47
N THR A 40 8.12 -4.30 1.94
CA THR A 40 8.15 -3.93 0.51
C THR A 40 9.00 -2.70 0.21
N GLY A 41 9.33 -1.90 1.23
CA GLY A 41 10.00 -0.61 1.07
C GLY A 41 9.13 0.48 0.45
N SER A 42 7.85 0.18 0.16
CA SER A 42 6.93 1.14 -0.45
C SER A 42 5.65 1.30 0.37
N TRP A 43 5.23 2.55 0.51
CA TRP A 43 3.95 2.92 1.12
C TRP A 43 2.91 3.30 0.06
N ARG A 44 3.30 3.32 -1.22
CA ARG A 44 2.41 3.60 -2.36
C ARG A 44 2.66 2.64 -3.51
N ASP A 45 1.63 2.38 -4.29
CA ASP A 45 1.73 1.56 -5.51
C ASP A 45 0.62 1.95 -6.51
N LYS A 46 0.76 1.54 -7.76
CA LYS A 46 -0.19 1.85 -8.84
C LYS A 46 -0.63 0.58 -9.55
N LEU A 47 -1.94 0.36 -9.58
CA LEU A 47 -2.55 -0.77 -10.30
C LEU A 47 -3.45 -0.27 -11.42
N GLY A 48 -2.93 -0.30 -12.65
CA GLY A 48 -3.58 0.31 -13.80
C GLY A 48 -3.69 1.83 -13.60
N ARG A 49 -4.91 2.36 -13.52
CA ARG A 49 -5.15 3.79 -13.24
C ARG A 49 -5.32 4.13 -11.76
N THR A 50 -5.37 3.11 -10.89
CA THR A 50 -5.64 3.29 -9.47
C THR A 50 -4.35 3.59 -8.73
N GLU A 51 -4.26 4.75 -8.08
CA GLU A 51 -3.23 4.99 -7.06
C GLU A 51 -3.63 4.33 -5.74
N MET A 52 -2.68 3.75 -5.02
CA MET A 52 -2.91 3.00 -3.80
C MET A 52 -1.95 3.48 -2.73
N PHE A 53 -2.46 4.04 -1.64
CA PHE A 53 -1.63 4.54 -0.54
C PHE A 53 -1.88 3.75 0.74
N ASN A 54 -0.82 3.47 1.48
CA ASN A 54 -0.86 2.76 2.75
C ASN A 54 -0.22 3.62 3.85
N ALA A 55 -1.01 3.98 4.86
CA ALA A 55 -0.53 4.75 6.01
C ALA A 55 -0.04 3.87 7.17
N SER A 56 -0.08 2.54 7.05
CA SER A 56 0.39 1.63 8.10
C SER A 56 1.90 1.80 8.35
N HIS A 57 2.30 1.70 9.61
CA HIS A 57 3.69 1.89 10.02
C HIS A 57 4.03 1.00 11.22
N ASP A 58 5.15 0.31 11.12
CA ASP A 58 5.69 -0.61 12.14
C ASP A 58 6.62 0.10 13.15
N GLY A 59 6.59 1.43 13.19
CA GLY A 59 7.36 2.26 14.12
C GLY A 59 6.49 2.95 15.17
N LYS A 60 7.13 3.81 15.98
CA LYS A 60 6.45 4.55 17.06
C LYS A 60 5.83 5.85 16.58
N GLU A 61 6.24 6.31 15.41
CA GLU A 61 5.80 7.54 14.78
C GLU A 61 4.37 7.44 14.24
N LEU A 62 3.67 8.55 14.19
CA LEU A 62 2.46 8.69 13.40
C LEU A 62 2.85 8.75 11.92
N ALA A 63 2.31 7.85 11.10
CA ALA A 63 2.43 7.94 9.66
C ALA A 63 1.25 8.71 9.06
N LEU A 64 1.55 9.85 8.44
CA LEU A 64 0.60 10.69 7.73
C LEU A 64 0.84 10.58 6.23
N VAL A 65 -0.21 10.31 5.45
CA VAL A 65 -0.18 10.41 3.99
C VAL A 65 -0.98 11.65 3.59
N GLU A 66 -0.32 12.57 2.88
CA GLU A 66 -0.89 13.82 2.38
C GLU A 66 -0.84 13.79 0.85
N PHE A 67 -1.93 14.15 0.19
CA PHE A 67 -2.03 14.13 -1.27
C PHE A 67 -3.02 15.18 -1.77
N ASP A 68 -2.77 15.67 -2.98
CA ASP A 68 -3.70 16.49 -3.74
C ASP A 68 -4.55 15.58 -4.64
N LEU A 69 -5.87 15.77 -4.63
CA LEU A 69 -6.78 15.00 -5.48
C LEU A 69 -6.62 15.31 -6.98
N ASP A 70 -6.05 16.46 -7.34
CA ASP A 70 -5.77 16.80 -8.73
C ASP A 70 -4.41 16.24 -9.19
N ILE A 71 -3.50 15.92 -8.25
CA ILE A 71 -2.12 15.49 -8.52
C ILE A 71 -1.69 14.39 -7.54
N LEU A 72 -2.31 13.20 -7.63
CA LEU A 72 -2.02 12.10 -6.70
C LEU A 72 -0.56 11.64 -6.73
N GLU A 73 0.16 11.79 -7.85
CA GLU A 73 1.57 11.43 -7.95
C GLU A 73 2.47 12.24 -6.99
N SER A 74 2.02 13.43 -6.57
CA SER A 74 2.73 14.27 -5.59
C SER A 74 2.44 13.89 -4.15
N ALA A 75 1.74 12.78 -3.90
CA ALA A 75 1.50 12.29 -2.56
C ALA A 75 2.81 12.10 -1.78
N GLU A 76 2.78 12.50 -0.52
CA GLU A 76 3.89 12.38 0.42
C GLU A 76 3.48 11.56 1.64
N ARG A 77 4.46 10.89 2.25
CA ARG A 77 4.31 10.24 3.55
C ARG A 77 5.28 10.87 4.54
N ARG A 78 4.75 11.36 5.66
CA ARG A 78 5.51 11.94 6.79
C ARG A 78 5.39 11.03 8.00
N LEU A 79 6.50 10.87 8.72
CA LEU A 79 6.54 10.20 10.03
C LEU A 79 6.75 11.28 11.08
N ILE A 80 5.83 11.38 12.04
CA ILE A 80 5.74 12.45 13.05
C ILE A 80 5.82 11.87 14.45
#